data_AF-A0AAV9FF61-F1
#
_entry.id   AF-A0AAV9FF61-F1
#
_cell.length_a   1.000
_cell.length_b   1.000
_cell.length_c   1.000
_cell.angle_alpha   90.00
_cell.angle_beta   90.00
_cell.angle_gamma   90.00
#
_symmetry.space_group_name_H-M   'P 1'
#
loop_
_entity.id
_entity.type
_entity.pdbx_description
1 polymer ?
#
loop_
_entity_poly.entity_id
_entity_poly.type
_entity_poly.pdbx_seq_one_letter_code
_entity_poly.pdbx_strand_id
1 'polypeptide(L)'
;MGGGGGGEHVEDFRTKVWSMTGGPNCRPKHWRRNTAIAMAGIFLICIPIAIKSAQLEQRPHHPVRPIPSQLWCKNFGNKEY
;
A
#
# COMPACT_ATOMS: atom_id res chain seq x y z
N MET A 1 -43.42 18.50 2.46
CA MET A 1 -43.46 18.27 3.92
C MET A 1 -42.19 17.49 4.23
N GLY A 2 -41.18 17.94 4.97
CA GLY A 2 -41.02 18.83 6.14
C GLY A 2 -39.87 18.19 6.97
N GLY A 3 -39.08 18.82 7.84
CA GLY A 3 -38.69 20.21 8.11
C GLY A 3 -37.14 20.24 8.17
N GLY A 4 -36.44 21.35 8.29
CA GLY A 4 -36.67 22.50 9.15
C GLY A 4 -35.77 22.38 10.40
N GLY A 5 -34.61 23.04 10.38
CA GLY A 5 -33.69 23.22 11.52
C GLY A 5 -32.24 23.28 11.03
N GLY A 6 -31.54 24.40 10.97
CA GLY A 6 -31.60 25.59 11.82
C GLY A 6 -30.33 25.60 12.67
N GLY A 7 -29.25 26.17 12.14
CA GLY A 7 -27.97 26.39 12.83
C GLY A 7 -27.18 27.39 12.03
N GLU A 8 -27.05 28.60 12.57
CA GLU A 8 -26.36 29.74 11.97
C GLU A 8 -24.90 29.39 11.61
N HIS A 9 -24.36 30.15 10.65
CA HIS A 9 -23.03 30.07 10.03
C HIS A 9 -21.87 30.27 11.04
N VAL A 10 -21.77 29.44 12.07
CA VAL A 10 -20.52 29.27 12.82
C VAL A 10 -19.67 28.32 11.97
N GLU A 11 -18.73 28.88 11.21
CA GLU A 11 -17.69 28.11 10.51
C GLU A 11 -17.18 27.00 11.44
N ASP A 12 -17.55 25.74 11.17
CA ASP A 12 -17.17 24.61 12.01
C ASP A 12 -15.64 24.57 12.06
N PHE A 13 -15.07 24.86 13.23
CA PHE A 13 -13.62 24.97 13.43
C PHE A 13 -12.89 23.69 13.00
N ARG A 14 -13.59 22.56 12.96
CA ARG A 14 -13.08 21.28 12.44
C ARG A 14 -12.67 21.34 10.96
N THR A 15 -13.20 22.28 10.19
CA THR A 15 -12.78 22.53 8.80
C THR A 15 -11.47 23.31 8.71
N LYS A 16 -11.11 24.06 9.77
CA LYS A 16 -9.87 24.86 9.85
C LYS A 16 -8.69 24.07 10.43
N VAL A 17 -8.96 22.96 11.12
CA VAL A 17 -7.93 22.11 11.74
C VAL A 17 -7.48 21.05 10.74
N TRP A 18 -6.18 21.02 10.43
CA TRP A 18 -5.58 19.98 9.61
C TRP A 18 -4.88 18.92 10.48
N SER A 19 -5.04 17.64 10.10
CA SER A 19 -4.36 16.50 10.72
C SER A 19 -3.80 15.58 9.64
N MET A 20 -2.67 14.94 9.92
CA MET A 20 -1.98 14.03 9.00
C MET A 20 -2.88 12.86 8.54
N THR A 21 -3.74 12.35 9.41
CA THR A 21 -4.66 11.24 9.10
C THR A 21 -5.99 11.70 8.49
N GLY A 22 -6.20 13.02 8.40
CA GLY A 22 -7.51 13.63 8.16
C GLY A 22 -8.30 13.91 9.45
N GLY A 23 -9.46 14.54 9.29
CA GLY A 23 -10.40 14.90 10.35
C GLY A 23 -11.68 14.06 10.36
N PRO A 24 -12.65 14.41 11.22
CA PRO A 24 -13.93 13.72 11.33
C PRO A 24 -14.67 13.65 9.98
N ASN A 25 -15.21 12.49 9.63
CA ASN A 25 -15.96 12.25 8.39
C ASN A 25 -15.19 12.62 7.10
N CYS A 26 -13.87 12.42 7.06
CA CYS A 26 -13.06 12.65 5.87
C CYS A 26 -13.53 11.83 4.64
N ARG A 27 -14.13 12.52 3.68
CA ARG A 27 -14.54 11.95 2.38
C ARG A 27 -14.12 12.88 1.24
N PRO A 28 -12.83 12.95 0.90
CA PRO A 28 -12.35 13.84 -0.14
C PRO A 28 -12.88 13.41 -1.52
N LYS A 29 -13.26 14.38 -2.34
CA LYS A 29 -13.83 14.17 -3.70
C LYS A 29 -12.98 13.25 -4.59
N HIS A 30 -11.65 13.27 -4.40
CA HIS A 30 -10.69 12.54 -5.24
C HIS A 30 -10.01 11.36 -4.54
N TRP A 31 -10.63 10.77 -3.51
CA TRP A 31 -10.03 9.68 -2.74
C TRP A 31 -9.48 8.55 -3.62
N ARG A 32 -10.23 8.13 -4.65
CA ARG A 32 -9.83 7.05 -5.58
C ARG A 32 -8.53 7.35 -6.32
N ARG A 33 -8.40 8.57 -6.85
CA ARG A 33 -7.21 9.00 -7.58
C ARG A 33 -6.00 9.07 -6.65
N ASN A 34 -6.17 9.61 -5.45
CA ASN A 34 -5.10 9.72 -4.47
C ASN A 34 -4.61 8.34 -4.01
N THR A 35 -5.53 7.39 -3.77
CA THR A 35 -5.17 6.00 -3.47
C THR A 35 -4.44 5.33 -4.63
N ALA A 36 -4.87 5.57 -5.87
CA ALA A 36 -4.19 5.02 -7.05
C ALA A 36 -2.73 5.53 -7.16
N ILE A 37 -2.50 6.82 -6.91
CA ILE A 37 -1.15 7.42 -6.91
C ILE A 37 -0.29 6.81 -5.78
N ALA A 38 -0.85 6.67 -4.58
CA ALA A 38 -0.14 6.06 -3.46
C ALA A 38 0.26 4.61 -3.76
N MET A 39 -0.68 3.82 -4.28
CA MET A 39 -0.42 2.43 -4.69
C MET A 39 0.62 2.35 -5.80
N ALA A 40 0.57 3.25 -6.79
CA ALA A 40 1.57 3.32 -7.85
C ALA A 40 2.97 3.59 -7.26
N GLY A 41 3.10 4.54 -6.34
CA GLY A 41 4.36 4.81 -5.63
C GLY A 41 4.88 3.60 -4.86
N ILE A 42 4.01 2.89 -4.14
CA ILE A 42 4.36 1.66 -3.42
C ILE A 42 4.90 0.61 -4.39
N PHE A 43 4.20 0.31 -5.48
CA PHE A 43 4.66 -0.69 -6.44
C PHE A 43 5.97 -0.30 -7.13
N LEU A 44 6.13 0.98 -7.49
CA LEU A 44 7.37 1.47 -8.09
C LEU A 44 8.59 1.27 -7.19
N ILE A 45 8.40 1.29 -5.87
CA ILE A 45 9.47 1.08 -4.89
C ILE A 45 9.64 -0.42 -4.56
N CYS A 46 8.54 -1.12 -4.28
CA CYS A 46 8.59 -2.51 -3.84
C CYS A 46 9.05 -3.49 -4.93
N ILE A 47 8.72 -3.25 -6.20
CA ILE A 47 9.13 -4.12 -7.31
C ILE A 47 10.67 -4.20 -7.46
N PRO A 48 11.42 -3.09 -7.60
CA PRO A 48 12.88 -3.16 -7.72
C PRO A 48 13.52 -3.72 -6.45
N ILE A 49 12.99 -3.42 -5.27
CA ILE A 49 13.44 -4.02 -4.01
C ILE A 49 13.27 -5.54 -4.06
N ALA A 50 12.12 -6.04 -4.49
CA ALA A 50 11.87 -7.48 -4.60
C ALA A 50 12.81 -8.14 -5.62
N ILE A 51 13.05 -7.52 -6.78
CA ILE A 51 13.99 -8.03 -7.79
C ILE A 51 15.41 -8.11 -7.20
N LYS A 52 15.86 -7.06 -6.51
CA LYS A 52 17.18 -7.04 -5.87
C LYS A 52 17.26 -8.04 -4.71
N SER A 53 16.23 -8.15 -3.90
CA SER A 53 16.13 -9.12 -2.82
C SER A 53 16.25 -10.55 -3.36
N ALA A 54 15.56 -10.88 -4.46
CA ALA A 54 15.64 -12.20 -5.09
C ALA A 54 17.02 -12.49 -5.71
N GLN A 55 17.70 -11.47 -6.25
CA GLN A 55 19.07 -11.62 -6.77
C GLN A 55 20.09 -11.91 -5.66
N LEU A 56 19.90 -11.33 -4.48
CA LEU A 56 20.79 -11.51 -3.33
C LEU A 56 20.45 -12.75 -2.50
N GLU A 57 19.29 -13.36 -2.71
CA GLU A 57 18.87 -14.53 -1.94
C GLU A 57 19.76 -15.74 -2.29
N GLN A 58 20.61 -16.12 -1.35
CA GLN A 58 21.44 -17.31 -1.41
C GLN A 58 21.02 -18.31 -0.32
N ARG A 59 20.92 -19.58 -0.69
CA ARG A 59 20.58 -20.68 0.23
C ARG A 59 21.63 -21.79 0.09
N PRO A 60 22.51 -21.96 1.09
CA PRO A 60 23.55 -22.99 1.06
C PRO A 60 23.00 -24.41 1.13
N HIS A 61 21.85 -24.60 1.79
CA HIS A 61 21.23 -25.91 1.97
C HIS A 61 19.89 -25.99 1.24
N HIS A 62 19.64 -27.12 0.58
CA HIS A 62 18.36 -27.37 -0.09
C HIS A 62 17.24 -27.62 0.93
N PRO A 63 16.06 -27.03 0.76
CA PRO A 63 14.98 -27.25 1.71
C PRO A 63 14.44 -28.67 1.59
N VAL A 64 14.13 -29.29 2.74
CA VAL A 64 13.59 -30.66 2.85
C VAL A 64 12.16 -30.78 2.27
N ARG A 65 11.48 -29.64 2.07
CA ARG A 65 10.12 -29.53 1.55
C ARG A 65 10.05 -28.40 0.50
N PRO A 66 9.09 -28.42 -0.43
CA PRO A 66 8.91 -27.34 -1.38
C PRO A 66 8.52 -26.04 -0.65
N ILE A 67 9.23 -24.94 -0.92
CA ILE A 67 8.99 -23.62 -0.32
C ILE A 67 8.81 -22.60 -1.45
N PRO A 68 7.80 -21.71 -1.40
CA PRO A 68 7.49 -20.78 -2.49
C PRO A 68 8.66 -19.90 -2.94
N SER A 69 9.54 -19.49 -2.02
CA SER A 69 10.73 -18.70 -2.29
C SER A 69 11.77 -19.42 -3.17
N GLN A 70 11.68 -20.76 -3.31
CA GLN A 70 12.53 -21.51 -4.24
C GLN A 70 12.31 -21.10 -5.71
N LEU A 71 11.15 -20.54 -6.06
CA LEU A 71 10.87 -20.05 -7.42
C LEU A 71 11.71 -18.82 -7.78
N TRP A 72 12.21 -18.10 -6.78
CA TRP A 72 12.89 -16.81 -6.94
C TRP A 72 14.39 -16.90 -6.60
N CYS A 73 14.77 -17.86 -5.76
CA CYS A 73 16.15 -18.21 -5.45
C CYS A 73 16.89 -18.75 -6.69
N LYS A 74 17.88 -17.99 -7.18
CA LYS A 74 18.76 -18.42 -8.29
C LYS A 74 19.84 -19.43 -7.88
N ASN A 75 20.04 -19.64 -6.57
CA ASN A 75 21.07 -20.52 -6.00
C ASN A 75 20.84 -22.01 -6.32
N PHE A 76 19.62 -22.37 -6.71
CA PHE A 76 19.29 -23.69 -7.22
C PHE A 76 19.39 -23.62 -8.75
N GLY A 77 20.55 -23.98 -9.31
CA GLY A 77 20.78 -24.02 -10.77
C GLY A 77 19.74 -24.86 -11.52
N ASN A 78 19.78 -24.82 -12.85
CA ASN A 78 18.82 -25.50 -13.75
C ASN A 78 18.44 -26.89 -13.22
N LYS A 79 17.24 -26.98 -12.64
CA LYS A 79 16.66 -28.26 -12.24
C LYS A 79 16.21 -28.94 -13.52
N GLU A 80 17.07 -29.76 -14.12
CA GLU A 80 16.61 -30.87 -14.95
C GLU A 80 15.76 -31.75 -14.02
N TYR A 81 14.44 -31.70 -14.22
CA TYR A 81 13.50 -32.67 -13.68
C TYR A 81 13.29 -33.76 -14.73
#